data_AF-A0A7C1KIU8-F1
#
_entry.id   AF-A0A7C1KIU8-F1
#
_cell.length_a   1.000
_cell.length_b   1.000
_cell.length_c   1.000
_cell.angle_alpha   90.00
_cell.angle_beta   90.00
_cell.angle_gamma   90.00
#
_symmetry.space_group_name_H-M   'P 1'
#
loop_
_entity.id
_entity.type
_entity.pdbx_description
1 polymer ?
#
loop_
_entity_poly.entity_id
_entity_poly.type
_entity_poly.pdbx_seq_one_letter_code
_entity_poly.pdbx_strand_id
1 'polypeptide(L)'
;MYRVRRGFTLIELLVVIAIIAILIGLLLPAVQKVREAAARMSCQNNLKQNAIAMHSYHDFNQALPNLMGPYGCCWGTWTIQVMPYIEQQQLFNLYQNWGGNDSTGPRYSSAPNTTNVTNQRLKVWTCPSDQENRPFGNLTNHNYAVVHSQGGYPGYNRPIAGVPQLGGMFEWKSGSQIGWKLTDVVDGLSNTVMIAEVRQGQGRDLRGFIWWGDAAGVSTFMPPNTTSPDVIYTTYYCNNLPAQGLPCIGTPTTTNPSVMYSRSQHPGGVNVALGDGSVRFIRQDINPAIWQGMGTRSGREVVQLD
;
A
#
# COMPACT_ATOMS: atom_id res chain seq x y z
N MET A 1 -21.63 -66.76 -14.77
CA MET A 1 -22.15 -65.50 -15.38
C MET A 1 -20.99 -64.68 -15.91
N TYR A 2 -20.72 -64.72 -17.21
CA TYR A 2 -19.70 -63.86 -17.83
C TYR A 2 -20.28 -62.45 -17.98
N ARG A 3 -19.74 -61.50 -17.21
CA ARG A 3 -20.13 -60.09 -17.26
C ARG A 3 -19.49 -59.47 -18.52
N VAL A 4 -20.28 -59.28 -19.57
CA VAL A 4 -19.84 -58.61 -20.80
C VAL A 4 -19.39 -57.19 -20.45
N ARG A 5 -18.07 -56.95 -20.46
CA ARG A 5 -17.53 -55.60 -20.33
C ARG A 5 -17.67 -54.91 -21.69
N ARG A 6 -18.54 -53.91 -21.78
CA ARG A 6 -18.60 -53.03 -22.96
C ARG A 6 -17.30 -52.22 -23.01
N GLY A 7 -16.53 -52.36 -24.08
CA GLY A 7 -15.34 -51.55 -24.34
C GLY A 7 -15.74 -50.18 -24.87
N PHE A 8 -14.98 -49.15 -24.49
CA PHE A 8 -15.16 -47.78 -24.98
C PHE A 8 -14.58 -47.67 -26.39
N THR A 9 -15.28 -47.03 -27.33
CA THR A 9 -14.75 -46.77 -28.67
C THR A 9 -13.81 -45.56 -28.66
N LEU A 10 -12.83 -45.55 -29.56
CA LEU A 10 -11.89 -44.42 -29.70
C LEU A 10 -12.62 -43.11 -30.01
N ILE A 11 -13.73 -43.18 -30.76
CA ILE A 11 -14.56 -42.02 -31.11
C ILE A 11 -15.26 -41.46 -29.86
N GLU A 12 -15.86 -42.30 -29.02
CA GLU A 12 -16.50 -41.86 -27.78
C GLU A 12 -15.49 -41.16 -26.86
N LEU A 13 -14.27 -41.68 -26.77
CA LEU A 13 -13.21 -41.05 -25.97
C LEU A 13 -12.85 -39.67 -26.53
N LEU A 14 -12.70 -39.56 -27.86
CA LEU A 14 -12.30 -38.34 -28.53
C LEU A 14 -13.36 -37.23 -28.41
N VAL A 15 -14.64 -37.59 -28.50
CA VAL A 15 -15.75 -36.64 -28.29
C VAL A 15 -15.77 -36.13 -26.86
N VAL A 16 -15.57 -36.99 -25.86
CA VAL A 16 -15.55 -36.58 -24.44
C VAL A 16 -14.40 -35.62 -24.16
N ILE A 17 -13.19 -35.91 -24.63
CA ILE A 17 -12.05 -35.00 -24.42
C ILE A 17 -12.26 -33.67 -25.17
N ALA A 18 -12.88 -33.68 -26.35
CA ALA A 18 -13.18 -32.46 -27.10
C ALA A 18 -14.18 -31.58 -26.36
N ILE A 19 -15.25 -32.16 -25.80
CA ILE A 19 -16.22 -31.43 -25.00
C ILE A 19 -15.56 -30.85 -23.74
N ILE A 20 -14.76 -31.64 -23.02
CA ILE A 20 -14.04 -31.17 -21.82
C ILE A 20 -13.09 -30.02 -22.17
N ALA A 21 -12.34 -30.12 -23.28
CA ALA A 21 -11.43 -29.07 -23.72
C ALA A 21 -12.17 -27.76 -24.04
N ILE A 22 -13.32 -27.84 -24.71
CA ILE A 22 -14.16 -26.67 -25.01
C ILE A 22 -14.71 -26.06 -23.71
N LEU A 23 -15.23 -26.88 -22.80
CA LEU A 23 -15.75 -26.41 -21.51
C LEU A 23 -14.66 -25.73 -20.67
N ILE A 24 -13.48 -26.33 -20.56
CA ILE A 24 -12.34 -25.72 -19.84
C ILE A 24 -11.88 -24.44 -20.53
N GLY A 25 -11.82 -24.42 -21.86
CA GLY A 25 -11.44 -23.25 -22.64
C GLY A 25 -12.37 -22.06 -22.43
N LEU A 26 -13.66 -22.31 -22.26
CA LEU A 26 -14.65 -21.27 -21.97
C LEU A 26 -14.69 -20.87 -20.48
N LEU A 27 -14.42 -21.81 -19.57
CA LEU A 27 -14.49 -21.56 -18.13
C LEU A 27 -13.24 -20.88 -17.56
N LEU A 28 -12.04 -21.14 -18.10
CA LEU A 28 -10.79 -20.60 -17.55
C LEU A 28 -10.76 -19.06 -17.54
N PRO A 29 -11.11 -18.34 -18.63
CA PRO A 29 -11.13 -16.88 -18.62
C PRO A 29 -12.19 -16.33 -17.67
N ALA A 30 -13.34 -17.00 -17.55
CA ALA A 30 -14.42 -16.59 -16.65
C ALA A 30 -14.01 -16.73 -15.17
N VAL A 31 -13.41 -17.86 -14.80
CA VAL A 31 -12.92 -18.11 -13.42
C VAL A 31 -11.85 -17.09 -13.04
N GLN A 32 -10.94 -16.74 -13.96
CA GLN A 32 -9.91 -15.72 -13.71
C GLN A 32 -10.52 -14.34 -13.45
N LYS A 33 -11.50 -13.92 -14.25
CA LYS A 33 -12.23 -12.65 -14.03
C LYS A 33 -12.92 -12.61 -12.67
N VAL A 34 -13.59 -13.70 -12.28
CA VAL A 34 -14.26 -13.80 -10.97
C VAL A 34 -13.26 -13.74 -9.82
N ARG A 35 -12.12 -14.44 -9.93
CA ARG A 35 -11.07 -14.40 -8.91
C ARG A 35 -10.50 -13.00 -8.72
N GLU A 36 -10.24 -12.29 -9.82
CA GLU A 36 -9.69 -10.93 -9.74
C GLU A 36 -10.71 -9.94 -9.17
N ALA A 37 -12.00 -10.07 -9.52
CA ALA A 37 -13.06 -9.27 -8.89
C ALA A 37 -13.15 -9.53 -7.37
N ALA A 38 -13.07 -10.80 -6.95
CA ALA A 38 -13.06 -11.16 -5.53
C ALA A 38 -11.84 -10.63 -4.78
N ALA A 39 -10.67 -10.68 -5.41
CA ALA A 39 -9.43 -10.14 -4.85
C ALA A 39 -9.51 -8.62 -4.70
N ARG A 40 -10.03 -7.90 -5.72
CA ARG A 40 -10.28 -6.46 -5.66
C ARG A 40 -11.25 -6.06 -4.55
N MET A 41 -12.37 -6.77 -4.43
CA MET A 41 -13.32 -6.53 -3.33
C MET A 41 -12.65 -6.73 -1.96
N SER A 42 -11.77 -7.72 -1.83
CA SER A 42 -11.01 -7.94 -0.61
C SER A 42 -10.05 -6.78 -0.31
N CYS A 43 -9.33 -6.26 -1.32
CA CYS A 43 -8.42 -5.12 -1.12
C CYS A 43 -9.20 -3.82 -0.79
N GLN A 44 -10.38 -3.61 -1.39
CA GLN A 44 -11.27 -2.51 -1.03
C GLN A 44 -11.78 -2.60 0.41
N ASN A 45 -12.18 -3.79 0.86
CA ASN A 45 -12.61 -4.00 2.25
C ASN A 45 -11.46 -3.76 3.24
N ASN A 46 -10.26 -4.22 2.91
CA ASN A 46 -9.07 -3.98 3.72
C ASN A 46 -8.75 -2.47 3.82
N LEU A 47 -8.80 -1.72 2.72
CA LEU A 47 -8.65 -0.26 2.74
C LEU A 47 -9.73 0.42 3.59
N LYS A 48 -10.99 -0.03 3.47
CA LYS A 48 -12.10 0.50 4.27
C LYS A 48 -11.86 0.27 5.77
N GLN A 49 -11.39 -0.91 6.15
CA GLN A 49 -11.05 -1.23 7.55
C GLN A 49 -9.92 -0.33 8.07
N ASN A 50 -8.85 -0.12 7.29
CA ASN A 50 -7.79 0.80 7.68
C ASN A 50 -8.31 2.23 7.85
N ALA A 51 -9.14 2.71 6.92
CA ALA A 51 -9.69 4.06 7.01
C ALA A 51 -10.61 4.23 8.23
N ILE A 52 -11.48 3.26 8.52
CA ILE A 52 -12.29 3.27 9.75
C ILE A 52 -11.38 3.31 10.98
N ALA A 53 -10.32 2.51 11.01
CA ALA A 53 -9.39 2.47 12.13
C ALA A 53 -8.64 3.80 12.31
N MET A 54 -8.33 4.52 11.22
CA MET A 54 -7.80 5.88 11.27
C MET A 54 -8.79 6.88 11.87
N HIS A 55 -10.08 6.77 11.53
CA HIS A 55 -11.13 7.59 12.14
C HIS A 55 -11.29 7.28 13.64
N SER A 56 -11.32 6.00 14.03
CA SER A 56 -11.37 5.62 15.45
C SER A 56 -10.16 6.12 16.23
N TYR A 57 -8.96 6.09 15.63
CA TYR A 57 -7.76 6.70 16.20
C TYR A 57 -7.95 8.22 16.37
N HIS A 58 -8.47 8.89 15.34
CA HIS A 58 -8.72 10.33 15.39
C HIS A 58 -9.76 10.71 16.45
N ASP A 59 -10.83 9.93 16.61
CA ASP A 59 -11.86 10.20 17.62
C ASP A 59 -11.28 10.14 19.04
N PHE A 60 -10.38 9.20 19.30
CA PHE A 60 -9.72 9.07 20.60
C PHE A 60 -8.61 10.10 20.82
N ASN A 61 -7.76 10.33 19.81
CA ASN A 61 -6.54 11.16 19.95
C ASN A 61 -6.69 12.61 19.44
N GLN A 62 -7.85 12.96 18.87
CA GLN A 62 -8.18 14.28 18.31
C GLN A 62 -7.26 14.73 17.16
N ALA A 63 -6.58 13.77 16.52
CA ALA A 63 -5.69 13.96 15.37
C ALA A 63 -5.48 12.62 14.65
N LEU A 64 -5.16 12.67 13.35
CA LEU A 64 -4.71 11.50 12.59
C LEU A 64 -3.35 11.01 13.12
N PRO A 65 -3.01 9.73 12.90
CA PRO A 65 -1.72 9.23 13.33
C PRO A 65 -0.58 9.90 12.56
N ASN A 66 0.57 10.06 13.23
CA ASN A 66 1.78 10.49 12.55
C ASN A 66 2.28 9.38 11.61
N LEU A 67 2.86 9.73 10.46
CA LEU A 67 3.37 8.76 9.49
C LEU A 67 4.45 7.85 10.10
N MET A 68 5.33 8.43 10.91
CA MET A 68 6.38 7.72 11.64
C MET A 68 6.49 8.18 13.09
N GLY A 69 7.22 7.42 13.89
CA GLY A 69 7.51 7.79 15.27
C GLY A 69 8.22 9.15 15.38
N PRO A 70 8.08 9.85 16.52
CA PRO A 70 8.63 11.19 16.75
C PRO A 70 10.14 11.30 16.50
N TYR A 71 10.93 10.26 16.73
CA TYR A 71 12.39 10.29 16.57
C TYR A 71 12.92 9.53 15.36
N GLY A 72 12.07 9.25 14.37
CA GLY A 72 12.50 8.86 13.02
C GLY A 72 11.89 7.57 12.48
N CYS A 73 12.48 7.09 11.39
CA CYS A 73 11.97 6.04 10.50
C CYS A 73 11.66 4.68 11.13
N CYS A 74 12.24 4.40 12.30
CA CYS A 74 12.65 3.05 12.62
C CYS A 74 12.03 2.51 13.93
N TRP A 75 11.27 3.34 14.64
CA TRP A 75 10.59 3.02 15.90
C TRP A 75 9.08 2.89 15.73
N GLY A 76 8.66 2.49 14.53
CA GLY A 76 7.26 2.31 14.19
C GLY A 76 6.70 3.44 13.33
N THR A 77 5.60 3.11 12.65
CA THR A 77 4.92 3.97 11.70
C THR A 77 3.48 4.20 12.14
N TRP A 78 2.66 4.79 11.27
CA TRP A 78 1.21 4.88 11.43
C TRP A 78 0.58 3.51 11.76
N THR A 79 1.17 2.42 11.29
CA THR A 79 0.65 1.06 11.50
C THR A 79 0.55 0.70 12.98
N ILE A 80 1.57 1.01 13.77
CA ILE A 80 1.59 0.73 15.22
C ILE A 80 0.48 1.51 15.92
N GLN A 81 0.27 2.76 15.54
CA GLN A 81 -0.78 3.62 16.13
C GLN A 81 -2.19 3.09 15.85
N VAL A 82 -2.39 2.49 14.67
CA VAL A 82 -3.69 2.01 14.21
C VAL A 82 -3.98 0.58 14.67
N MET A 83 -2.97 -0.21 15.06
CA MET A 83 -3.13 -1.61 15.51
C MET A 83 -4.27 -1.84 16.54
N PRO A 84 -4.40 -1.04 17.62
CA PRO A 84 -5.52 -1.17 18.56
C PRO A 84 -6.90 -1.13 17.90
N TYR A 85 -7.04 -0.35 16.83
CA TYR A 85 -8.30 -0.05 16.15
C TYR A 85 -8.63 -1.01 15.00
N ILE A 86 -7.75 -1.98 14.73
CA ILE A 86 -7.96 -3.09 13.79
C ILE A 86 -7.97 -4.45 14.52
N GLU A 87 -8.38 -4.45 15.79
CA GLU A 87 -8.43 -5.64 16.65
C GLU A 87 -7.06 -6.30 16.90
N GLN A 88 -5.96 -5.53 16.78
CA GLN A 88 -4.59 -6.01 17.02
C GLN A 88 -3.99 -5.43 18.31
N GLN A 89 -4.80 -5.27 19.35
CA GLN A 89 -4.37 -4.77 20.67
C GLN A 89 -3.24 -5.61 21.27
N GLN A 90 -3.29 -6.93 21.09
CA GLN A 90 -2.25 -7.83 21.60
C GLN A 90 -0.89 -7.55 20.94
N LEU A 91 -0.86 -7.36 19.61
CA LEU A 91 0.38 -7.03 18.90
C LEU A 91 0.90 -5.65 19.28
N PHE A 92 0.01 -4.68 19.46
CA PHE A 92 0.38 -3.35 19.94
C PHE A 92 1.08 -3.41 21.30
N ASN A 93 0.52 -4.15 22.27
CA ASN A 93 1.11 -4.31 23.60
C ASN A 93 2.49 -5.01 23.58
N LEU A 94 2.76 -5.81 22.56
CA LEU A 94 4.05 -6.50 22.39
C LEU A 94 5.11 -5.64 21.71
N TYR A 95 4.72 -4.56 21.03
CA TYR A 95 5.67 -3.65 20.38
C TYR A 95 6.34 -2.76 21.43
N GLN A 96 7.66 -2.89 21.54
CA GLN A 96 8.46 -2.11 22.47
C GLN A 96 9.10 -0.90 21.79
N ASN A 97 9.26 0.17 22.56
CA ASN A 97 9.95 1.39 22.15
C ASN A 97 9.30 2.08 20.93
N TRP A 98 7.96 2.05 20.86
CA TRP A 98 7.23 2.82 19.86
C TRP A 98 7.53 4.31 20.01
N GLY A 99 7.95 4.93 18.92
CA GLY A 99 8.34 6.33 18.93
C GLY A 99 9.52 6.63 19.85
N GLY A 100 10.37 5.65 20.15
CA GLY A 100 11.61 5.84 20.89
C GLY A 100 12.70 6.51 20.05
N ASN A 101 13.81 6.88 20.70
CA ASN A 101 14.98 7.44 20.02
C ASN A 101 16.02 6.36 19.66
N ASP A 102 16.99 6.75 18.84
CA ASP A 102 18.00 5.87 18.27
C ASP A 102 19.00 5.25 19.25
N SER A 103 19.01 5.76 20.46
CA SER A 103 20.05 5.53 21.45
C SER A 103 19.66 4.53 22.55
N THR A 104 18.39 4.12 22.66
CA THR A 104 17.91 3.48 23.91
C THR A 104 17.01 2.24 23.78
N GLY A 105 16.48 1.86 22.61
CA GLY A 105 15.56 0.70 22.55
C GLY A 105 15.35 0.04 21.19
N PRO A 106 14.61 -1.09 21.17
CA PRO A 106 14.43 -1.94 19.99
C PRO A 106 13.70 -1.20 18.86
N ARG A 107 14.18 -1.41 17.63
CA ARG A 107 13.57 -0.92 16.38
C ARG A 107 12.60 -1.94 15.81
N TYR A 108 11.94 -1.64 14.69
CA TYR A 108 11.09 -2.63 13.97
C TYR A 108 11.84 -3.92 13.62
N SER A 109 13.16 -3.84 13.39
CA SER A 109 14.04 -4.94 12.99
C SER A 109 14.86 -5.53 14.15
N SER A 110 14.54 -5.20 15.39
CA SER A 110 15.21 -5.75 16.58
C SER A 110 14.24 -6.58 17.41
N ALA A 111 14.76 -7.61 18.10
CA ALA A 111 13.97 -8.30 19.11
C ALA A 111 13.63 -7.32 20.25
N PRO A 112 12.43 -7.40 20.86
CA PRO A 112 11.39 -8.40 20.62
C PRO A 112 10.43 -8.08 19.45
N ASN A 113 10.52 -6.89 18.85
CA ASN A 113 9.59 -6.43 17.82
C ASN A 113 9.56 -7.32 16.58
N THR A 114 10.74 -7.79 16.13
CA THR A 114 10.86 -8.75 15.01
C THR A 114 10.16 -10.06 15.25
N THR A 115 10.30 -10.61 16.45
CA THR A 115 9.78 -11.93 16.78
C THR A 115 8.27 -11.89 16.99
N ASN A 116 7.79 -10.84 17.66
CA ASN A 116 6.42 -10.79 18.16
C ASN A 116 5.46 -10.05 17.22
N VAL A 117 5.93 -9.04 16.48
CA VAL A 117 5.04 -8.09 15.78
C VAL A 117 5.31 -8.05 14.29
N THR A 118 6.51 -7.67 13.87
CA THR A 118 6.80 -7.32 12.47
C THR A 118 7.00 -8.53 11.54
N ASN A 119 6.97 -9.74 12.10
CA ASN A 119 6.88 -11.03 11.37
C ASN A 119 5.41 -11.47 11.16
N GLN A 120 4.45 -10.89 11.88
CA GLN A 120 3.04 -11.28 11.77
C GLN A 120 2.40 -10.62 10.55
N ARG A 121 1.94 -11.43 9.60
CA ARG A 121 1.26 -10.94 8.40
C ARG A 121 -0.22 -10.70 8.69
N LEU A 122 -0.61 -9.44 8.72
CA LEU A 122 -2.01 -9.05 8.91
C LEU A 122 -2.75 -8.95 7.58
N LYS A 123 -3.88 -9.68 7.47
CA LYS A 123 -4.73 -9.68 6.27
C LYS A 123 -5.24 -8.28 5.90
N VAL A 124 -5.52 -7.44 6.90
CA VAL A 124 -5.98 -6.05 6.71
C VAL A 124 -4.94 -5.17 6.01
N TRP A 125 -3.66 -5.56 5.99
CA TRP A 125 -2.58 -4.82 5.32
C TRP A 125 -2.08 -5.47 4.03
N THR A 126 -2.62 -6.62 3.66
CA THR A 126 -2.15 -7.39 2.50
C THR A 126 -3.24 -7.43 1.45
N CYS A 127 -2.87 -7.19 0.19
CA CYS A 127 -3.78 -7.37 -0.94
C CYS A 127 -3.58 -8.76 -1.55
N PRO A 128 -4.60 -9.63 -1.62
CA PRO A 128 -4.48 -10.98 -2.18
C PRO A 128 -4.07 -11.05 -3.66
N SER A 129 -4.16 -9.94 -4.41
CA SER A 129 -3.70 -9.90 -5.81
C SER A 129 -2.19 -9.72 -5.97
N ASP A 130 -1.45 -9.37 -4.91
CA ASP A 130 -0.01 -9.11 -5.00
C ASP A 130 0.82 -10.26 -4.43
N GLN A 131 2.10 -10.31 -4.82
CA GLN A 131 3.01 -11.36 -4.39
C GLN A 131 3.63 -11.03 -3.03
N GLU A 132 3.55 -11.98 -2.10
CA GLU A 132 4.16 -11.81 -0.79
C GLU A 132 5.68 -11.71 -0.86
N ASN A 133 6.24 -10.73 -0.15
CA ASN A 133 7.69 -10.60 0.04
C ASN A 133 8.08 -10.46 1.51
N ARG A 134 9.30 -10.89 1.82
CA ARG A 134 9.97 -10.67 3.11
C ARG A 134 11.40 -10.18 2.87
N PRO A 135 11.64 -8.85 2.88
CA PRO A 135 12.92 -8.31 2.44
C PRO A 135 14.08 -8.61 3.39
N PHE A 136 13.80 -8.78 4.69
CA PHE A 136 14.81 -9.05 5.69
C PHE A 136 14.36 -10.17 6.63
N GLY A 137 14.89 -11.37 6.40
CA GLY A 137 14.56 -12.54 7.21
C GLY A 137 13.05 -12.79 7.22
N ASN A 138 12.44 -12.61 8.40
CA ASN A 138 11.02 -12.90 8.61
C ASN A 138 10.12 -11.66 8.55
N LEU A 139 10.67 -10.47 8.32
CA LEU A 139 9.91 -9.21 8.29
C LEU A 139 8.95 -9.16 7.10
N THR A 140 7.69 -8.78 7.33
CA THR A 140 6.64 -8.79 6.28
C THR A 140 6.58 -7.48 5.48
N ASN A 141 6.35 -7.58 4.17
CA ASN A 141 5.87 -6.47 3.34
C ASN A 141 4.33 -6.46 3.26
N HIS A 142 3.78 -5.30 2.93
CA HIS A 142 2.36 -4.98 2.89
C HIS A 142 2.01 -4.09 1.68
N ASN A 143 0.72 -3.80 1.50
CA ASN A 143 0.20 -3.23 0.25
C ASN A 143 -0.50 -1.88 0.39
N TYR A 144 -0.67 -1.34 1.59
CA TYR A 144 -1.35 -0.06 1.77
C TYR A 144 -0.43 0.91 2.48
N ALA A 145 -0.20 2.07 1.88
CA ALA A 145 0.64 3.12 2.42
C ALA A 145 -0.16 4.43 2.54
N VAL A 146 0.19 5.25 3.52
CA VAL A 146 -0.50 6.53 3.74
C VAL A 146 0.04 7.58 2.77
N VAL A 147 -0.84 8.45 2.27
CA VAL A 147 -0.44 9.53 1.34
C VAL A 147 0.17 10.67 2.13
N HIS A 148 1.45 10.95 1.89
CA HIS A 148 2.16 11.96 2.69
C HIS A 148 2.43 13.28 1.99
N SER A 149 2.54 13.28 0.67
CA SER A 149 2.73 14.49 -0.12
C SER A 149 2.60 14.23 -1.61
N GLN A 150 2.55 15.31 -2.37
CA GLN A 150 2.76 15.27 -3.81
C GLN A 150 4.20 14.90 -4.18
N GLY A 151 5.16 14.81 -3.24
CA GLY A 151 6.52 14.39 -3.54
C GLY A 151 7.50 14.48 -2.36
N GLY A 152 8.58 13.69 -2.42
CA GLY A 152 9.71 13.78 -1.51
C GLY A 152 9.68 12.86 -0.29
N TYR A 153 10.64 13.07 0.61
CA TYR A 153 10.77 12.29 1.84
C TYR A 153 9.66 12.69 2.84
N PRO A 154 9.06 11.75 3.60
CA PRO A 154 8.08 12.09 4.62
C PRO A 154 8.60 13.15 5.62
N GLY A 155 7.95 14.33 5.68
CA GLY A 155 8.39 15.46 6.52
C GLY A 155 9.32 16.46 5.83
N TYR A 156 9.69 16.23 4.56
CA TYR A 156 10.36 17.21 3.71
C TYR A 156 9.70 17.21 2.32
N ASN A 157 8.79 18.16 2.09
CA ASN A 157 8.18 18.45 0.78
C ASN A 157 9.22 19.07 -0.17
N ARG A 158 10.19 18.25 -0.57
CA ARG A 158 11.26 18.68 -1.47
C ARG A 158 10.71 18.78 -2.90
N PRO A 159 11.08 19.84 -3.64
CA PRO A 159 10.71 19.95 -5.04
C PRO A 159 11.18 18.72 -5.83
N ILE A 160 10.29 18.14 -6.62
CA ILE A 160 10.64 17.14 -7.63
C ILE A 160 10.76 17.88 -8.97
N ALA A 161 11.92 17.79 -9.61
CA ALA A 161 12.20 18.48 -10.87
C ALA A 161 11.88 20.00 -10.85
N GLY A 162 12.05 20.65 -9.69
CA GLY A 162 11.80 22.09 -9.51
C GLY A 162 10.33 22.47 -9.27
N VAL A 163 9.40 21.50 -9.23
CA VAL A 163 7.99 21.73 -8.90
C VAL A 163 7.83 21.73 -7.37
N PRO A 164 7.36 22.82 -6.74
CA PRO A 164 7.03 22.84 -5.31
C PRO A 164 5.97 21.80 -4.97
N GLN A 165 6.10 21.15 -3.82
CA GLN A 165 5.20 20.07 -3.41
C GLN A 165 4.35 20.50 -2.23
N LEU A 166 3.06 20.17 -2.28
CA LEU A 166 2.15 20.34 -1.15
C LEU A 166 2.09 19.08 -0.29
N GLY A 167 1.83 19.28 1.00
CA GLY A 167 1.71 18.20 1.99
C GLY A 167 0.37 17.47 1.88
N GLY A 168 0.40 16.16 2.13
CA GLY A 168 -0.78 15.31 2.20
C GLY A 168 -1.41 15.27 3.58
N MET A 169 -2.34 14.33 3.79
CA MET A 169 -3.01 14.12 5.07
C MET A 169 -2.07 13.60 6.16
N PHE A 170 -1.01 12.91 5.77
CA PHE A 170 0.01 12.38 6.67
C PHE A 170 1.32 13.09 6.42
N GLU A 171 2.08 13.34 7.47
CA GLU A 171 3.39 13.94 7.36
C GLU A 171 4.18 13.50 8.57
N TRP A 172 5.50 13.42 8.44
CA TRP A 172 6.33 13.26 9.62
C TRP A 172 6.64 14.61 10.27
N LYS A 173 6.17 14.77 11.49
CA LYS A 173 6.57 15.88 12.38
C LYS A 173 7.53 15.34 13.43
N SER A 174 8.80 15.72 13.34
CA SER A 174 9.81 15.35 14.35
C SER A 174 9.37 15.82 15.74
N GLY A 175 9.52 14.95 16.75
CA GLY A 175 9.10 15.20 18.12
C GLY A 175 7.58 15.11 18.37
N SER A 176 6.75 14.91 17.34
CA SER A 176 5.30 14.72 17.50
C SER A 176 4.91 13.25 17.36
N GLN A 177 3.94 12.83 18.15
CA GLN A 177 3.27 11.52 18.00
C GLN A 177 1.94 11.63 17.24
N ILE A 178 1.42 12.84 17.07
CA ILE A 178 0.15 13.13 16.42
C ILE A 178 0.37 13.88 15.10
N GLY A 179 -0.50 13.60 14.12
CA GLY A 179 -0.49 14.17 12.79
C GLY A 179 -1.35 15.44 12.68
N TRP A 180 -2.11 15.54 11.59
CA TRP A 180 -3.07 16.61 11.31
C TRP A 180 -4.46 16.24 11.81
N LYS A 181 -5.33 17.23 12.06
CA LYS A 181 -6.74 16.97 12.33
C LYS A 181 -7.49 16.75 11.03
N LEU A 182 -8.61 16.02 11.06
CA LEU A 182 -9.49 15.92 9.90
C LEU A 182 -10.02 17.30 9.45
N THR A 183 -10.17 18.24 10.40
CA THR A 183 -10.55 19.63 10.11
C THR A 183 -9.48 20.44 9.38
N ASP A 184 -8.22 19.99 9.37
CA ASP A 184 -7.12 20.67 8.68
C ASP A 184 -7.08 20.34 7.18
N VAL A 185 -7.95 19.43 6.73
CA VAL A 185 -8.13 19.05 5.32
C VAL A 185 -9.19 19.93 4.69
N VAL A 186 -8.76 21.08 4.17
CA VAL A 186 -9.67 22.11 3.62
C VAL A 186 -10.17 21.79 2.21
N ASP A 187 -9.55 20.84 1.51
CA ASP A 187 -9.92 20.42 0.15
C ASP A 187 -11.11 19.45 0.12
N GLY A 188 -11.57 19.02 1.31
CA GLY A 188 -12.67 18.10 1.51
C GLY A 188 -12.20 16.66 1.68
N LEU A 189 -12.66 16.04 2.78
CA LEU A 189 -12.32 14.65 3.13
C LEU A 189 -12.73 13.64 2.05
N SER A 190 -13.79 13.91 1.29
CA SER A 190 -14.27 13.05 0.21
C SER A 190 -13.48 13.18 -1.11
N ASN A 191 -12.51 14.10 -1.17
CA ASN A 191 -11.69 14.36 -2.36
C ASN A 191 -10.20 14.10 -2.11
N THR A 192 -9.76 14.16 -0.85
CA THR A 192 -8.38 13.88 -0.46
C THR A 192 -8.14 12.40 -0.21
N VAL A 193 -7.09 11.84 -0.81
CA VAL A 193 -6.65 10.46 -0.60
C VAL A 193 -5.90 10.34 0.72
N MET A 194 -6.34 9.41 1.54
CA MET A 194 -5.74 9.07 2.83
C MET A 194 -4.72 7.92 2.68
N ILE A 195 -5.13 6.83 2.03
CA ILE A 195 -4.36 5.60 1.90
C ILE A 195 -4.45 5.14 0.44
N ALA A 196 -3.32 4.72 -0.15
CA ALA A 196 -3.31 4.14 -1.49
C ALA A 196 -2.59 2.80 -1.52
N GLU A 197 -2.95 1.98 -2.51
CA GLU A 197 -2.24 0.74 -2.78
C GLU A 197 -0.81 0.98 -3.28
N VAL A 198 0.09 0.17 -2.76
CA VAL A 198 1.47 0.00 -3.20
C VAL A 198 1.74 -1.48 -3.44
N ARG A 199 2.68 -1.78 -4.32
CA ARG A 199 3.12 -3.15 -4.56
C ARG A 199 4.27 -3.53 -3.66
N GLN A 200 4.27 -4.78 -3.21
CA GLN A 200 5.38 -5.37 -2.48
C GLN A 200 6.54 -5.53 -3.46
N GLY A 201 7.64 -4.83 -3.17
CA GLY A 201 8.92 -5.10 -3.81
C GLY A 201 9.34 -6.55 -3.58
N GLN A 202 10.17 -7.11 -4.47
CA GLN A 202 10.63 -8.51 -4.40
C GLN A 202 12.09 -8.61 -3.97
N GLY A 203 12.44 -9.64 -3.19
CA GLY A 203 13.79 -9.77 -2.63
C GLY A 203 14.04 -8.69 -1.59
N ARG A 204 15.17 -7.98 -1.65
CA ARG A 204 15.56 -6.93 -0.68
C ARG A 204 14.84 -5.59 -0.87
N ASP A 205 13.86 -5.53 -1.76
CA ASP A 205 13.18 -4.31 -2.13
C ASP A 205 12.23 -3.81 -1.02
N LEU A 206 12.31 -2.52 -0.72
CA LEU A 206 11.61 -1.89 0.39
C LEU A 206 10.22 -1.35 0.05
N ARG A 207 9.77 -1.44 -1.20
CA ARG A 207 8.42 -0.99 -1.55
C ARG A 207 7.36 -1.84 -0.85
N GLY A 208 6.41 -1.18 -0.21
CA GLY A 208 5.42 -1.82 0.64
C GLY A 208 5.94 -2.23 2.03
N PHE A 209 7.17 -1.86 2.40
CA PHE A 209 7.72 -2.15 3.73
C PHE A 209 7.27 -1.11 4.77
N ILE A 210 5.98 -1.12 5.09
CA ILE A 210 5.32 -0.11 5.93
C ILE A 210 5.77 -0.08 7.40
N TRP A 211 6.67 -0.97 7.80
CA TRP A 211 7.34 -0.94 9.10
C TRP A 211 8.44 0.12 9.20
N TRP A 212 8.89 0.62 8.04
CA TRP A 212 9.92 1.65 7.92
C TRP A 212 9.30 2.94 7.38
N GLY A 213 9.57 4.06 8.04
CA GLY A 213 8.92 5.35 7.76
C GLY A 213 8.97 5.76 6.28
N ASP A 214 10.12 5.63 5.64
CA ASP A 214 10.32 6.02 4.24
C ASP A 214 9.49 5.19 3.25
N ALA A 215 9.15 3.94 3.62
CA ALA A 215 8.36 3.01 2.81
C ALA A 215 6.90 2.85 3.27
N ALA A 216 6.54 3.51 4.39
CA ALA A 216 5.18 3.53 4.92
C ALA A 216 4.30 4.60 4.27
N GLY A 217 4.93 5.50 3.52
CA GLY A 217 4.30 6.57 2.77
C GLY A 217 4.28 6.33 1.26
N VAL A 218 3.32 6.94 0.59
CA VAL A 218 3.24 7.01 -0.87
C VAL A 218 2.95 8.44 -1.32
N SER A 219 3.39 8.78 -2.53
CA SER A 219 3.24 10.07 -3.15
C SER A 219 2.28 10.04 -4.33
N THR A 220 1.58 11.15 -4.53
CA THR A 220 0.67 11.38 -5.68
C THR A 220 1.31 12.19 -6.80
N PHE A 221 2.64 12.38 -6.82
CA PHE A 221 3.30 13.15 -7.90
C PHE A 221 2.97 12.59 -9.28
N MET A 222 2.98 11.26 -9.41
CA MET A 222 2.75 10.55 -10.66
C MET A 222 1.49 9.69 -10.53
N PRO A 223 0.75 9.51 -11.64
CA PRO A 223 -0.48 8.73 -11.63
C PRO A 223 -0.21 7.26 -11.22
N PRO A 224 -1.28 6.55 -10.80
CA PRO A 224 -1.15 5.15 -10.41
C PRO A 224 -0.54 4.27 -11.49
N ASN A 225 0.24 3.26 -11.09
CA ASN A 225 0.92 2.33 -12.00
C ASN A 225 1.83 3.01 -13.06
N THR A 226 2.37 4.19 -12.76
CA THR A 226 3.30 4.90 -13.65
C THR A 226 4.50 4.04 -14.06
N THR A 227 5.00 4.22 -15.29
CA THR A 227 6.25 3.58 -15.74
C THR A 227 7.50 4.27 -15.17
N SER A 228 7.35 5.47 -14.61
CA SER A 228 8.43 6.18 -13.93
C SER A 228 8.92 5.38 -12.71
N PRO A 229 10.24 5.29 -12.49
CA PRO A 229 10.79 4.51 -11.39
C PRO A 229 10.50 5.16 -10.05
N ASP A 230 10.26 4.33 -9.03
CA ASP A 230 10.29 4.79 -7.63
C ASP A 230 11.74 5.13 -7.26
N VAL A 231 11.95 6.13 -6.41
CA VAL A 231 13.28 6.55 -5.95
C VAL A 231 13.47 6.09 -4.51
N ILE A 232 14.33 5.10 -4.32
CA ILE A 232 14.58 4.48 -3.02
C ILE A 232 15.89 5.01 -2.45
N TYR A 233 15.95 5.13 -1.11
CA TYR A 233 17.09 5.68 -0.36
C TYR A 233 18.47 5.16 -0.81
N THR A 234 18.59 3.88 -1.18
CA THR A 234 19.84 3.28 -1.68
C THR A 234 19.54 2.22 -2.73
N THR A 235 20.46 2.06 -3.69
CA THR A 235 20.40 1.00 -4.71
C THR A 235 20.37 -0.39 -4.09
N TYR A 236 20.91 -0.56 -2.88
CA TYR A 236 20.88 -1.85 -2.18
C TYR A 236 19.46 -2.35 -1.89
N TYR A 237 18.50 -1.44 -1.73
CA TYR A 237 17.09 -1.72 -1.44
C TYR A 237 16.18 -1.55 -2.66
N CYS A 238 16.76 -1.37 -3.85
CA CYS A 238 16.01 -1.26 -5.09
C CYS A 238 16.29 -2.50 -5.93
N ASN A 239 15.26 -3.34 -6.09
CA ASN A 239 15.30 -4.43 -7.06
C ASN A 239 14.54 -3.98 -8.31
N ASN A 240 15.27 -3.47 -9.30
CA ASN A 240 14.68 -2.87 -10.48
C ASN A 240 14.06 -3.93 -11.40
N LEU A 241 12.73 -4.08 -11.35
CA LEU A 241 11.96 -5.08 -12.10
C LEU A 241 10.88 -4.41 -12.97
N PRO A 242 11.25 -3.64 -14.00
CA PRO A 242 10.30 -2.88 -14.82
C PRO A 242 9.31 -3.78 -15.56
N ALA A 243 9.75 -4.96 -16.02
CA ALA A 243 8.89 -5.96 -16.67
C ALA A 243 7.78 -6.49 -15.75
N GLN A 244 7.98 -6.41 -14.44
CA GLN A 244 6.98 -6.77 -13.44
C GLN A 244 6.23 -5.54 -12.92
N GLY A 245 6.33 -4.35 -13.54
CA GLY A 245 5.67 -3.14 -13.05
C GLY A 245 6.28 -2.53 -11.78
N LEU A 246 7.52 -2.90 -11.48
CA LEU A 246 8.29 -2.50 -10.30
C LEU A 246 9.60 -1.79 -10.69
N PRO A 247 9.58 -0.72 -11.51
CA PRO A 247 10.78 0.07 -11.81
C PRO A 247 11.25 0.82 -10.57
N CYS A 248 12.55 0.85 -10.31
CA CYS A 248 13.12 1.68 -9.25
C CYS A 248 14.53 2.15 -9.60
N ILE A 249 14.94 3.25 -8.96
CA ILE A 249 16.30 3.75 -8.93
C ILE A 249 16.73 3.98 -7.48
N GLY A 250 18.01 3.76 -7.20
CA GLY A 250 18.61 4.11 -5.92
C GLY A 250 19.28 5.48 -5.96
N THR A 251 19.64 6.00 -4.77
CA THR A 251 20.42 7.23 -4.59
C THR A 251 19.63 8.50 -4.91
N PRO A 252 18.79 8.97 -3.96
CA PRO A 252 18.04 10.22 -4.14
C PRO A 252 18.99 11.41 -4.29
N THR A 253 18.61 12.38 -5.12
CA THR A 253 19.32 13.64 -5.29
C THR A 253 18.50 14.80 -4.74
N THR A 254 19.06 16.01 -4.75
CA THR A 254 18.33 17.22 -4.39
C THR A 254 17.15 17.52 -5.32
N THR A 255 17.26 17.16 -6.60
CA THR A 255 16.23 17.38 -7.63
C THR A 255 15.30 16.17 -7.84
N ASN A 256 15.70 15.00 -7.33
CA ASN A 256 14.95 13.75 -7.40
C ASN A 256 14.99 13.04 -6.04
N PRO A 257 14.21 13.51 -5.05
CA PRO A 257 14.20 12.95 -3.70
C PRO A 257 13.60 11.54 -3.67
N SER A 258 13.77 10.84 -2.55
CA SER A 258 13.10 9.56 -2.33
C SER A 258 11.59 9.72 -2.46
N VAL A 259 10.97 8.85 -3.25
CA VAL A 259 9.54 8.90 -3.56
C VAL A 259 9.07 7.51 -3.97
N MET A 260 7.90 7.12 -3.48
CA MET A 260 7.22 5.89 -3.89
C MET A 260 5.87 6.25 -4.48
N TYR A 261 5.51 5.64 -5.61
CA TYR A 261 4.22 5.88 -6.24
C TYR A 261 3.21 4.78 -5.93
N SER A 262 1.93 5.11 -6.05
CA SER A 262 0.85 4.14 -5.90
C SER A 262 0.88 3.12 -7.03
N ARG A 263 0.83 1.84 -6.69
CA ARG A 263 0.90 0.72 -7.63
C ARG A 263 0.03 -0.43 -7.15
N SER A 264 -0.59 -1.16 -8.07
CA SER A 264 -1.41 -2.35 -7.77
C SER A 264 -1.35 -3.36 -8.90
N GLN A 265 -1.65 -4.63 -8.59
CA GLN A 265 -1.85 -5.66 -9.62
C GLN A 265 -3.25 -5.67 -10.22
N HIS A 266 -4.14 -4.84 -9.71
CA HIS A 266 -5.46 -4.69 -10.30
C HIS A 266 -5.36 -4.08 -11.72
N PRO A 267 -6.03 -4.68 -12.71
CA PRO A 267 -6.03 -4.14 -14.07
C PRO A 267 -6.57 -2.72 -14.11
N GLY A 268 -5.77 -1.79 -14.63
CA GLY A 268 -6.17 -0.43 -15.01
C GLY A 268 -6.11 0.63 -13.91
N GLY A 269 -5.60 0.33 -12.71
CA GLY A 269 -5.58 1.32 -11.62
C GLY A 269 -5.25 0.77 -10.26
N VAL A 270 -5.57 1.55 -9.23
CA VAL A 270 -5.33 1.25 -7.81
C VAL A 270 -6.58 1.53 -6.99
N ASN A 271 -6.78 0.79 -5.90
CA ASN A 271 -7.76 1.21 -4.90
C ASN A 271 -7.14 2.23 -3.94
N VAL A 272 -7.95 3.18 -3.52
CA VAL A 272 -7.58 4.22 -2.55
C VAL A 272 -8.69 4.39 -1.53
N ALA A 273 -8.33 4.74 -0.30
CA ALA A 273 -9.26 5.25 0.70
C ALA A 273 -9.13 6.77 0.79
N LEU A 274 -10.28 7.45 0.83
CA LEU A 274 -10.37 8.90 0.96
C LEU A 274 -10.50 9.30 2.42
N GLY A 275 -10.28 10.58 2.72
CA GLY A 275 -10.35 11.16 4.06
C GLY A 275 -11.68 10.99 4.80
N ASP A 276 -12.78 10.72 4.09
CA ASP A 276 -14.10 10.42 4.64
C ASP A 276 -14.32 8.91 4.90
N GLY A 277 -13.28 8.11 4.65
CA GLY A 277 -13.27 6.67 4.75
C GLY A 277 -13.96 5.95 3.59
N SER A 278 -14.43 6.64 2.55
CA SER A 278 -14.90 5.99 1.33
C SER A 278 -13.72 5.37 0.56
N VAL A 279 -13.99 4.30 -0.20
CA VAL A 279 -12.97 3.62 -1.01
C VAL A 279 -13.36 3.74 -2.47
N ARG A 280 -12.39 4.13 -3.32
CA ARG A 280 -12.59 4.29 -4.76
C ARG A 280 -11.48 3.60 -5.55
N PHE A 281 -11.82 3.14 -6.74
CA PHE A 281 -10.84 2.66 -7.70
C PHE A 281 -10.45 3.82 -8.61
N ILE A 282 -9.17 4.19 -8.59
CA ILE A 282 -8.62 5.28 -9.40
C ILE A 282 -7.88 4.68 -10.58
N ARG A 283 -8.25 5.11 -11.78
CA ARG A 283 -7.65 4.62 -13.01
C ARG A 283 -6.25 5.19 -13.21
N GLN A 284 -5.38 4.41 -13.82
CA GLN A 284 -4.00 4.82 -14.12
C GLN A 284 -3.89 5.93 -15.19
N ASP A 285 -4.95 6.14 -15.98
CA ASP A 285 -5.05 7.18 -17.01
C ASP A 285 -5.67 8.50 -16.49
N ILE A 286 -5.84 8.63 -15.17
CA ILE A 286 -6.28 9.87 -14.53
C ILE A 286 -5.36 11.03 -14.92
N ASN A 287 -5.95 12.23 -15.10
CA ASN A 287 -5.18 13.45 -15.29
C ASN A 287 -4.20 13.64 -14.10
N PRO A 288 -2.88 13.74 -14.35
CA PRO A 288 -1.89 13.89 -13.28
C PRO A 288 -2.16 15.08 -12.35
N ALA A 289 -2.70 16.19 -12.86
CA ALA A 289 -3.03 17.34 -12.02
C ALA A 289 -4.16 17.02 -11.02
N ILE A 290 -5.18 16.29 -11.46
CA ILE A 290 -6.28 15.86 -10.57
C ILE A 290 -5.73 14.91 -9.50
N TRP A 291 -4.92 13.94 -9.91
CA TRP A 291 -4.32 12.97 -8.97
C TRP A 291 -3.41 13.65 -7.94
N GLN A 292 -2.60 14.61 -8.37
CA GLN A 292 -1.77 15.42 -7.49
C GLN A 292 -2.62 16.24 -6.51
N GLY A 293 -3.71 16.87 -6.98
CA GLY A 293 -4.64 17.62 -6.15
C GLY A 293 -5.31 16.77 -5.07
N MET A 294 -5.75 15.56 -5.44
CA MET A 294 -6.31 14.58 -4.52
C MET A 294 -5.31 14.15 -3.42
N GLY A 295 -4.00 14.31 -3.62
CA GLY A 295 -3.01 13.96 -2.61
C GLY A 295 -2.68 15.08 -1.61
N THR A 296 -3.34 16.24 -1.71
CA THR A 296 -3.07 17.40 -0.85
C THR A 296 -4.16 17.63 0.17
N ARG A 297 -3.77 18.19 1.33
CA ARG A 297 -4.72 18.62 2.36
C ARG A 297 -5.18 20.08 2.21
N SER A 298 -4.45 20.90 1.46
CA SER A 298 -4.64 22.36 1.43
C SER A 298 -4.40 23.04 0.07
N GLY A 299 -4.49 22.33 -1.04
CA GLY A 299 -4.29 22.88 -2.39
C GLY A 299 -5.42 23.81 -2.87
N ARG A 300 -6.62 23.73 -2.28
CA ARG A 300 -7.88 24.38 -2.71
C ARG A 300 -8.28 24.05 -4.15
N GLU A 301 -7.83 22.92 -4.66
CA GLU A 301 -8.12 22.51 -6.04
C GLU A 301 -9.52 21.88 -6.09
N VAL A 302 -10.42 22.44 -6.90
CA VAL A 302 -11.74 21.85 -7.14
C VAL A 302 -11.54 20.64 -8.04
N VAL A 303 -11.43 19.46 -7.43
CA VAL A 303 -11.34 18.19 -8.13
C VAL A 303 -12.74 17.79 -8.61
N GLN A 304 -13.09 18.12 -9.85
CA GLN A 304 -14.23 17.50 -10.55
C GLN A 304 -13.76 16.18 -11.18
N LEU A 305 -14.38 15.09 -10.76
CA LEU A 305 -14.15 13.74 -11.26
C LEU A 305 -15.27 13.40 -12.26
N ASP A 306 -15.19 13.93 -13.48
CA ASP A 306 -16.06 13.55 -14.59
C ASP A 306 -15.28 12.79 -15.67
#